data_AF-A0A7Y0SJD5-F1
#
_entry.id   AF-A0A7Y0SJD5-F1
#
_cell.length_a   1.000
_cell.length_b   1.000
_cell.length_c   1.000
_cell.angle_alpha   90.00
_cell.angle_beta   90.00
_cell.angle_gamma   90.00
#
_symmetry.space_group_name_H-M   'P 1'
#
loop_
_entity.id
_entity.type
_entity.pdbx_description
1 polymer ?
#
loop_
_entity_poly.entity_id
_entity_poly.type
_entity_poly.pdbx_seq_one_letter_code
_entity_poly.pdbx_strand_id
1 'polypeptide(L)'
;MFLEDMVEYQRDRVTFGDFPKLVVKLYKALVFKLSNKKEKLEWQLILIADCLRIIGLCRLAYRMASKVHTSTSSVKNKFWSTHVSGMALQYSGDMIGAEKAFLKSQDFACELSLSFSLQHLGKLNVEVGNYKLAEQQFIEALVIREKLKRADLVESTKRAVRGLQKLRT
;
A
#
# COMPACT_ATOMS: atom_id res chain seq x y z
N MET A 1 -4.58 -8.44 -23.40
CA MET A 1 -4.88 -7.07 -23.83
C MET A 1 -5.72 -6.31 -22.79
N PHE A 2 -7.05 -6.48 -22.66
CA PHE A 2 -7.85 -5.72 -21.66
C PHE A 2 -7.41 -5.87 -20.18
N LEU A 3 -6.96 -7.06 -19.77
CA LEU A 3 -6.48 -7.32 -18.41
C LEU A 3 -5.09 -6.72 -18.13
N GLU A 4 -4.20 -6.66 -19.13
CA GLU A 4 -2.87 -6.05 -18.98
C GLU A 4 -2.96 -4.53 -18.85
N ASP A 5 -3.83 -3.90 -19.65
CA ASP A 5 -4.06 -2.46 -19.61
C ASP A 5 -4.76 -2.05 -18.29
N MET A 6 -5.64 -2.90 -17.73
CA MET A 6 -6.22 -2.70 -16.40
C MET A 6 -5.17 -2.73 -15.30
N VAL A 7 -4.25 -3.70 -15.35
CA VAL A 7 -3.19 -3.86 -14.33
C VAL A 7 -2.16 -2.72 -14.41
N GLU A 8 -2.01 -2.12 -15.59
CA GLU A 8 -0.98 -1.12 -15.91
C GLU A 8 -0.98 0.12 -15.02
N TYR A 9 -2.15 0.57 -14.58
CA TYR A 9 -2.29 1.73 -13.68
C TYR A 9 -2.46 1.31 -12.20
N GLN A 10 -2.87 0.07 -11.96
CA GLN A 10 -3.24 -0.42 -10.63
C GLN A 10 -2.01 -0.76 -9.79
N ARG A 11 -1.03 -1.43 -10.41
CA ARG A 11 0.16 -1.97 -9.74
C ARG A 11 1.43 -1.20 -10.11
N ASP A 12 2.29 -1.02 -9.11
CA ASP A 12 3.67 -0.58 -9.20
C ASP A 12 4.44 -1.54 -10.12
N ARG A 13 5.15 -0.98 -11.08
CA ARG A 13 6.08 -1.73 -11.93
C ARG A 13 7.46 -1.78 -11.29
N VAL A 14 8.12 -2.93 -11.41
CA VAL A 14 9.52 -3.06 -11.02
C VAL A 14 10.37 -2.18 -11.93
N THR A 15 11.19 -1.34 -11.32
CA THR A 15 12.19 -0.54 -12.01
C THR A 15 13.58 -0.86 -11.48
N PHE A 16 14.62 -0.66 -12.27
CA PHE A 16 16.01 -0.78 -11.79
C PHE A 16 16.30 0.11 -10.58
N GLY A 17 15.57 1.22 -10.43
CA GLY A 17 15.67 2.12 -9.28
C GLY A 17 15.18 1.52 -7.96
N ASP A 18 14.46 0.40 -7.96
CA ASP A 18 13.93 -0.21 -6.74
C ASP A 18 14.97 -1.05 -5.97
N PHE A 19 15.95 -1.61 -6.68
CA PHE A 19 17.03 -2.38 -6.04
C PHE A 19 17.96 -1.49 -5.18
N PRO A 20 18.46 -0.34 -5.64
CA PRO A 20 19.22 0.58 -4.79
C PRO A 20 18.41 1.08 -3.58
N LYS A 21 17.10 1.35 -3.75
CA LYS A 21 16.22 1.73 -2.62
C LYS A 21 16.18 0.64 -1.55
N LEU A 22 16.06 -0.63 -1.96
CA LEU A 22 16.05 -1.77 -1.06
C LEU A 22 17.38 -1.87 -0.30
N VAL A 23 18.52 -1.76 -0.98
CA VAL A 23 19.86 -1.77 -0.36
C VAL A 23 20.00 -0.68 0.70
N VAL A 24 19.59 0.56 0.40
CA VAL A 24 19.64 1.69 1.35
C VAL A 24 18.79 1.42 2.59
N LYS A 25 17.58 0.85 2.42
CA LYS A 25 16.69 0.51 3.55
C LYS A 25 17.26 -0.62 4.41
N LEU A 26 17.86 -1.65 3.80
CA LEU A 26 18.55 -2.73 4.49
C LEU A 26 19.73 -2.21 5.32
N TYR A 27 20.56 -1.33 4.74
CA TYR A 27 21.65 -0.68 5.46
C TYR A 27 21.15 0.10 6.67
N LYS A 28 20.11 0.95 6.50
CA LYS A 28 19.51 1.71 7.61
C LYS A 28 18.92 0.79 8.69
N ALA A 29 18.28 -0.31 8.30
CA ALA A 29 17.75 -1.29 9.25
C ALA A 29 18.88 -1.89 10.10
N LEU A 30 20.01 -2.25 9.48
CA LEU A 30 21.19 -2.75 10.21
C LEU A 30 21.71 -1.70 11.21
N VAL A 31 21.90 -0.45 10.78
CA VAL A 31 22.35 0.64 11.65
C VAL A 31 21.40 0.85 12.83
N PHE A 32 20.08 0.87 12.61
CA PHE A 32 19.11 1.05 13.69
C PHE A 32 19.01 -0.15 14.62
N LYS A 33 19.24 -1.36 14.13
CA LYS A 33 19.35 -2.56 14.95
C LYS A 33 20.56 -2.48 15.89
N LEU A 34 21.73 -2.12 15.35
CA LEU A 34 22.97 -1.95 16.15
C LEU A 34 22.87 -0.79 17.15
N SER A 35 22.12 0.26 16.80
CA SER A 35 21.90 1.42 17.67
C SER A 35 20.71 1.27 18.64
N ASN A 36 20.09 0.08 18.72
CA ASN A 36 18.90 -0.21 19.53
C ASN A 36 17.70 0.76 19.32
N LYS A 37 17.54 1.33 18.12
CA LYS A 37 16.44 2.26 17.79
C LYS A 37 15.22 1.48 17.27
N LYS A 38 14.49 0.82 18.17
CA LYS A 38 13.40 -0.13 17.86
C LYS A 38 12.36 0.39 16.87
N GLU A 39 11.71 1.53 17.15
CA GLU A 39 10.66 2.05 16.27
C GLU A 39 11.18 2.44 14.88
N LYS A 40 12.41 2.95 14.79
CA LYS A 40 13.05 3.27 13.50
C LYS A 40 13.40 2.01 12.72
N LEU A 41 13.82 0.95 13.40
CA LEU A 41 14.04 -0.36 12.80
C LEU A 41 12.72 -0.92 12.24
N GLU A 42 11.64 -0.91 13.02
CA GLU A 42 10.30 -1.34 12.58
C GLU A 42 9.86 -0.60 11.31
N TRP A 43 10.04 0.73 11.28
CA TRP A 43 9.76 1.52 10.10
C TRP A 43 10.59 1.09 8.88
N GLN A 44 11.88 0.81 9.05
CA GLN A 44 12.69 0.29 7.93
C GLN A 44 12.23 -1.09 7.47
N LEU A 45 11.80 -1.98 8.38
CA LEU A 45 11.29 -3.31 8.02
C LEU A 45 9.99 -3.21 7.20
N ILE A 46 9.10 -2.29 7.53
CA ILE A 46 7.89 -1.99 6.74
C ILE A 46 8.29 -1.52 5.33
N LEU A 47 9.24 -0.59 5.25
CA LEU A 47 9.73 -0.08 3.97
C LEU A 47 10.44 -1.14 3.12
N ILE A 48 11.14 -2.08 3.75
CA ILE A 48 11.74 -3.24 3.06
C ILE A 48 10.63 -4.14 2.52
N ALA A 49 9.63 -4.46 3.33
CA ALA A 49 8.49 -5.27 2.91
C ALA A 49 7.77 -4.64 1.69
N ASP A 50 7.59 -3.33 1.69
CA ASP A 50 7.00 -2.62 0.56
C ASP A 50 7.83 -2.77 -0.74
N CYS A 51 9.15 -2.63 -0.66
CA CYS A 51 10.04 -2.91 -1.81
C CYS A 51 9.98 -4.38 -2.27
N LEU A 52 9.96 -5.32 -1.33
CA LEU A 52 9.93 -6.75 -1.62
C LEU A 52 8.66 -7.15 -2.38
N ARG A 53 7.52 -6.53 -2.05
CA ARG A 53 6.27 -6.72 -2.78
C ARG A 53 6.40 -6.30 -4.24
N ILE A 54 6.98 -5.12 -4.50
CA ILE A 54 7.14 -4.60 -5.87
C ILE A 54 7.96 -5.57 -6.72
N ILE A 55 9.09 -6.06 -6.20
CA ILE A 55 9.96 -7.02 -6.90
C ILE A 55 9.43 -8.47 -6.95
N GLY A 56 8.17 -8.70 -6.53
CA GLY A 56 7.50 -9.99 -6.64
C GLY A 56 7.71 -10.95 -5.46
N LEU A 57 8.51 -10.59 -4.44
CA LEU A 57 8.73 -11.39 -3.22
C LEU A 57 7.59 -11.21 -2.20
N CYS A 58 6.34 -11.35 -2.67
CA CYS A 58 5.12 -11.00 -1.93
C CYS A 58 4.96 -11.77 -0.62
N ARG A 59 5.29 -13.08 -0.60
CA ARG A 59 5.22 -13.90 0.62
C ARG A 59 6.20 -13.41 1.69
N LEU A 60 7.41 -13.00 1.30
CA LEU A 60 8.40 -12.46 2.22
C LEU A 60 7.97 -11.09 2.73
N ALA A 61 7.48 -10.22 1.83
CA ALA A 61 6.91 -8.92 2.18
C ALA A 61 5.81 -9.06 3.25
N TYR A 62 4.82 -9.93 3.00
CA TYR A 62 3.73 -10.20 3.94
C TYR A 62 4.23 -10.70 5.29
N ARG A 63 5.16 -11.68 5.32
CA ARG A 63 5.71 -12.21 6.58
C ARG A 63 6.45 -11.13 7.38
N MET A 64 7.24 -10.30 6.70
CA MET A 64 7.98 -9.21 7.34
C MET A 64 7.05 -8.14 7.91
N ALA A 65 6.08 -7.68 7.12
CA ALA A 65 5.12 -6.69 7.55
C ALA A 65 4.26 -7.21 8.72
N SER A 66 3.76 -8.45 8.61
CA SER A 66 2.96 -9.08 9.68
C SER A 66 3.75 -9.24 10.97
N LYS A 67 5.05 -9.57 10.89
CA LYS A 67 5.91 -9.60 12.08
C LYS A 67 5.96 -8.25 12.78
N VAL A 68 6.15 -7.16 12.04
CA VAL A 68 6.16 -5.80 12.61
C VAL A 68 4.81 -5.49 13.27
N HIS A 69 3.70 -5.77 12.58
CA HIS A 69 2.34 -5.57 13.11
C HIS A 69 2.15 -6.20 14.49
N THR A 70 2.54 -7.48 14.64
CA THR A 70 2.38 -8.22 15.91
C THR A 70 3.29 -7.75 17.04
N SER A 71 4.43 -7.12 16.73
CA SER A 71 5.44 -6.75 17.73
C SER A 71 5.48 -5.27 18.11
N THR A 72 4.92 -4.39 17.27
CA THR A 72 5.02 -2.94 17.45
C THR A 72 3.95 -2.41 18.41
N SER A 73 4.34 -1.47 19.26
CA SER A 73 3.42 -0.67 20.08
C SER A 73 2.97 0.61 19.37
N SER A 74 3.68 1.03 18.31
CA SER A 74 3.40 2.28 17.59
C SER A 74 2.16 2.12 16.70
N VAL A 75 1.11 2.88 16.96
CA VAL A 75 -0.15 2.87 16.17
C VAL A 75 0.14 3.15 14.70
N LYS A 76 1.05 4.10 14.42
CA LYS A 76 1.50 4.40 13.06
C LYS A 76 2.13 3.18 12.39
N ASN A 77 3.01 2.46 13.09
CA ASN A 77 3.62 1.26 12.53
C ASN A 77 2.60 0.13 12.39
N LYS A 78 1.60 0.00 13.29
CA LYS A 78 0.47 -0.93 13.11
C LYS A 78 -0.30 -0.63 11.83
N PHE A 79 -0.61 0.64 11.54
CA PHE A 79 -1.24 1.02 10.28
C PHE A 79 -0.40 0.56 9.09
N TRP A 80 0.85 1.03 8.99
CA TRP A 80 1.65 0.83 7.77
C TRP A 80 2.07 -0.63 7.56
N SER A 81 2.34 -1.37 8.63
CA SER A 81 2.61 -2.81 8.52
C SER A 81 1.38 -3.58 8.05
N THR A 82 0.19 -3.33 8.60
CA THR A 82 -1.04 -3.99 8.16
C THR A 82 -1.38 -3.60 6.71
N HIS A 83 -1.20 -2.33 6.36
CA HIS A 83 -1.44 -1.82 5.02
C HIS A 83 -0.52 -2.46 3.97
N VAL A 84 0.79 -2.55 4.25
CA VAL A 84 1.76 -3.23 3.38
C VAL A 84 1.48 -4.72 3.27
N SER A 85 1.00 -5.38 4.34
CA SER A 85 0.51 -6.76 4.25
C SER A 85 -0.65 -6.88 3.25
N GLY A 86 -1.60 -5.94 3.25
CA GLY A 86 -2.70 -5.91 2.27
C GLY A 86 -2.21 -5.75 0.84
N MET A 87 -1.28 -4.83 0.61
CA MET A 87 -0.66 -4.68 -0.72
C MET A 87 0.08 -5.95 -1.15
N ALA A 88 0.81 -6.60 -0.23
CA ALA A 88 1.55 -7.83 -0.53
C ALA A 88 0.61 -8.99 -0.90
N LEU A 89 -0.52 -9.12 -0.19
CA LEU A 89 -1.56 -10.10 -0.50
C LEU A 89 -2.19 -9.83 -1.87
N GLN A 90 -2.51 -8.57 -2.17
CA GLN A 90 -3.07 -8.18 -3.46
C GLN A 90 -2.13 -8.56 -4.62
N TYR A 91 -0.84 -8.28 -4.47
CA TYR A 91 0.17 -8.60 -5.49
C TYR A 91 0.36 -10.10 -5.65
N SER A 92 0.16 -10.87 -4.58
CA SER A 92 0.17 -12.32 -4.63
C SER A 92 -1.12 -12.95 -5.19
N GLY A 93 -2.16 -12.15 -5.44
CA GLY A 93 -3.45 -12.60 -5.95
C GLY A 93 -4.49 -12.96 -4.88
N ASP A 94 -4.15 -12.86 -3.59
CA ASP A 94 -5.10 -13.09 -2.49
C ASP A 94 -5.94 -11.82 -2.24
N MET A 95 -6.97 -11.64 -3.06
CA MET A 95 -7.83 -10.45 -3.00
C MET A 95 -8.65 -10.38 -1.71
N ILE A 96 -9.11 -11.52 -1.20
CA ILE A 96 -9.91 -11.60 0.04
C ILE A 96 -9.02 -11.23 1.24
N GLY A 97 -7.81 -11.78 1.29
CA GLY A 97 -6.83 -11.44 2.32
C GLY A 97 -6.41 -9.98 2.27
N ALA A 98 -6.21 -9.46 1.05
CA ALA A 98 -5.85 -8.05 0.84
C ALA A 98 -6.94 -7.09 1.33
N GLU A 99 -8.20 -7.33 0.97
CA GLU A 99 -9.34 -6.52 1.43
C GLU A 99 -9.42 -6.52 2.96
N LYS A 100 -9.36 -7.70 3.59
CA LYS A 100 -9.37 -7.82 5.06
C LYS A 100 -8.23 -7.04 5.70
N ALA A 101 -7.02 -7.11 5.14
CA ALA A 101 -5.88 -6.38 5.66
C ALA A 101 -6.02 -4.85 5.47
N PHE A 102 -6.55 -4.39 4.34
CA PHE A 102 -6.80 -2.96 4.14
C PHE A 102 -7.85 -2.43 5.11
N LEU A 103 -8.99 -3.12 5.28
CA LEU A 103 -10.00 -2.76 6.28
C LEU A 103 -9.40 -2.76 7.69
N LYS A 104 -8.64 -3.82 8.05
CA LYS A 104 -7.99 -3.90 9.37
C LYS A 104 -6.98 -2.78 9.60
N SER A 105 -6.30 -2.30 8.58
CA SER A 105 -5.37 -1.18 8.71
C SER A 105 -6.09 0.11 9.13
N GLN A 106 -7.38 0.28 8.78
CA GLN A 106 -8.15 1.49 9.09
C GLN A 106 -8.38 1.68 10.60
N ASP A 107 -8.41 0.60 11.39
CA ASP A 107 -8.49 0.63 12.85
C ASP A 107 -7.35 1.46 13.49
N PHE A 108 -6.24 1.66 12.77
CA PHE A 108 -5.05 2.38 13.23
C PHE A 108 -4.81 3.69 12.47
N ALA A 109 -5.74 4.10 11.61
CA ALA A 109 -5.52 5.19 10.68
C ALA A 109 -5.80 6.57 11.30
N CYS A 110 -4.92 7.54 11.01
CA CYS A 110 -5.31 8.94 10.99
C CYS A 110 -5.92 9.29 9.61
N GLU A 111 -6.47 10.50 9.44
CA GLU A 111 -7.11 10.91 8.18
C GLU A 111 -6.22 10.65 6.95
N LEU A 112 -4.96 11.10 7.00
CA LEU A 112 -4.05 10.93 5.87
C LEU A 112 -3.85 9.46 5.52
N SER A 113 -3.59 8.61 6.51
CA SER A 113 -3.36 7.18 6.28
C SER A 113 -4.63 6.44 5.87
N LEU A 114 -5.80 6.86 6.35
CA LEU A 114 -7.10 6.35 5.89
C LEU A 114 -7.25 6.56 4.37
N SER A 115 -6.85 7.73 3.86
CA SER A 115 -6.87 7.99 2.41
C SER A 115 -5.98 7.03 1.59
N PHE A 116 -4.91 6.47 2.18
CA PHE A 116 -4.10 5.45 1.51
C PHE A 116 -4.79 4.09 1.49
N SER A 117 -5.44 3.70 2.59
CA SER A 117 -6.23 2.46 2.65
C SER A 117 -7.38 2.49 1.66
N LEU A 118 -8.17 3.57 1.64
CA LEU A 118 -9.28 3.77 0.71
C LEU A 118 -8.82 3.74 -0.75
N GLN A 119 -7.71 4.41 -1.09
CA GLN A 119 -7.14 4.35 -2.44
C GLN A 119 -6.79 2.92 -2.86
N HIS A 120 -6.21 2.11 -1.96
CA HIS A 120 -5.83 0.74 -2.31
C HIS A 120 -7.01 -0.23 -2.33
N LEU A 121 -8.01 -0.03 -1.47
CA LEU A 121 -9.29 -0.73 -1.60
C LEU A 121 -9.96 -0.40 -2.93
N GLY A 122 -9.95 0.87 -3.34
CA GLY A 122 -10.48 1.29 -4.62
C GLY A 122 -9.79 0.56 -5.77
N LYS A 123 -8.46 0.50 -5.72
CA LYS A 123 -7.65 -0.26 -6.68
C LYS A 123 -8.00 -1.75 -6.70
N LEU A 124 -8.03 -2.39 -5.53
CA LEU A 124 -8.43 -3.78 -5.38
C LEU A 124 -9.82 -4.04 -5.98
N ASN A 125 -10.79 -3.17 -5.71
CA ASN A 125 -12.14 -3.27 -6.24
C ASN A 125 -12.21 -3.12 -7.76
N VAL A 126 -11.29 -2.37 -8.38
CA VAL A 126 -11.16 -2.41 -9.84
C VAL A 126 -10.66 -3.78 -10.30
N GLU A 127 -9.63 -4.34 -9.67
CA GLU A 127 -9.06 -5.64 -10.06
C GLU A 127 -10.08 -6.80 -9.96
N VAL A 128 -11.04 -6.72 -9.03
CA VAL A 128 -12.11 -7.73 -8.88
C VAL A 128 -13.42 -7.37 -9.59
N GLY A 129 -13.47 -6.28 -10.35
CA GLY A 129 -14.65 -5.87 -11.14
C GLY A 129 -15.74 -5.12 -10.38
N ASN A 130 -15.52 -4.77 -9.10
CA ASN A 130 -16.45 -4.04 -8.24
C ASN A 130 -16.38 -2.51 -8.48
N TYR A 131 -16.62 -2.07 -9.72
CA TYR A 131 -16.37 -0.69 -10.13
C TYR A 131 -17.14 0.37 -9.36
N LYS A 132 -18.37 0.09 -8.90
CA LYS A 132 -19.16 1.04 -8.10
C LYS A 132 -18.50 1.30 -6.74
N LEU A 133 -18.05 0.23 -6.08
CA LEU A 133 -17.38 0.32 -4.79
C LEU A 133 -15.99 0.97 -4.95
N ALA A 134 -15.28 0.66 -6.04
CA ALA A 134 -14.00 1.28 -6.36
C ALA A 134 -14.12 2.81 -6.48
N GLU A 135 -15.14 3.29 -7.19
CA GLU A 135 -15.41 4.72 -7.36
C GLU A 135 -15.71 5.40 -6.03
N GLN A 136 -16.57 4.80 -5.21
CA GLN A 136 -16.87 5.32 -3.87
C GLN A 136 -15.58 5.49 -3.04
N GLN A 137 -14.74 4.46 -3.00
CA GLN A 137 -13.49 4.48 -2.23
C GLN A 137 -12.48 5.51 -2.77
N PHE A 138 -12.40 5.70 -4.09
CA PHE A 138 -11.59 6.76 -4.67
C PHE A 138 -12.12 8.15 -4.32
N ILE A 139 -13.44 8.37 -4.35
CA ILE A 139 -14.06 9.65 -3.99
C ILE A 139 -13.80 9.97 -2.52
N GLU A 140 -14.00 9.00 -1.61
CA GLU A 140 -13.72 9.19 -0.18
C GLU A 140 -12.23 9.50 0.07
N ALA A 141 -11.31 8.80 -0.61
CA ALA A 141 -9.88 9.10 -0.54
C ALA A 141 -9.57 10.51 -1.06
N LEU A 142 -10.22 10.94 -2.15
CA LEU A 142 -10.04 12.25 -2.77
C LEU A 142 -10.48 13.37 -1.82
N VAL A 143 -11.66 13.26 -1.21
CA VAL A 143 -12.19 14.24 -0.25
C VAL A 143 -11.20 14.47 0.89
N ILE A 144 -10.65 13.40 1.46
CA ILE A 144 -9.65 13.52 2.53
C ILE A 144 -8.37 14.22 2.03
N ARG A 145 -7.88 13.85 0.85
CA ARG A 145 -6.63 14.41 0.30
C ARG A 145 -6.76 15.88 -0.09
N GLU A 146 -7.93 16.30 -0.58
CA GLU A 146 -8.25 17.70 -0.85
C GLU A 146 -8.36 18.51 0.44
N LYS A 147 -9.07 17.99 1.46
CA LYS A 147 -9.13 18.59 2.80
C LYS A 147 -7.73 18.82 3.39
N LEU A 148 -6.83 17.85 3.25
CA LEU A 148 -5.45 17.92 3.74
C LEU A 148 -4.48 18.65 2.79
N LYS A 149 -4.97 19.23 1.68
CA LYS A 149 -4.16 19.97 0.69
C LYS A 149 -2.97 19.17 0.15
N ARG A 150 -3.15 17.85 -0.03
CA ARG A 150 -2.13 16.92 -0.56
C ARG A 150 -2.20 16.83 -2.08
N ALA A 151 -1.77 17.89 -2.77
CA ALA A 151 -1.89 18.03 -4.22
C ALA A 151 -1.33 16.83 -5.01
N ASP A 152 -0.21 16.26 -4.56
CA ASP A 152 0.41 15.05 -5.11
C ASP A 152 -0.54 13.85 -5.07
N LEU A 153 -1.18 13.63 -3.93
CA LEU A 153 -2.09 12.51 -3.71
C LEU A 153 -3.44 12.75 -4.39
N VAL A 154 -3.91 13.99 -4.44
CA VAL A 154 -5.14 14.41 -5.16
C VAL A 154 -5.01 14.05 -6.63
N GLU A 155 -3.90 14.45 -7.28
CA GLU A 155 -3.72 14.14 -8.70
C GLU A 155 -3.58 12.63 -8.94
N SER A 156 -2.91 11.92 -8.02
CA SER A 156 -2.87 10.45 -8.07
C SER A 156 -4.27 9.83 -8.01
N THR A 157 -5.16 10.28 -7.11
CA THR A 157 -6.54 9.76 -7.05
C THR A 157 -7.33 10.12 -8.30
N LYS A 158 -7.19 11.35 -8.81
CA LYS A 158 -7.90 11.80 -10.03
C LYS A 158 -7.52 10.95 -11.24
N ARG A 159 -6.24 10.56 -11.38
CA ARG A 159 -5.82 9.58 -12.39
C ARG A 159 -6.54 8.24 -12.23
N ALA A 160 -6.73 7.75 -11.00
CA ALA A 160 -7.41 6.48 -10.74
C ALA A 160 -8.89 6.53 -11.13
N VAL A 161 -9.58 7.63 -10.79
CA VAL A 161 -10.97 7.86 -11.18
C VAL A 161 -11.11 7.91 -12.71
N ARG A 162 -10.23 8.65 -13.41
CA ARG A 162 -10.23 8.69 -14.89
C ARG A 162 -9.96 7.31 -15.49
N GLY A 163 -9.04 6.54 -14.90
CA GLY A 163 -8.77 5.16 -15.31
C GLY A 163 -10.00 4.28 -15.18
N LEU A 164 -10.68 4.33 -14.03
CA LEU A 164 -11.93 3.60 -13.80
C LEU A 164 -13.04 3.97 -14.79
N GLN A 165 -13.20 5.25 -15.12
CA GLN A 165 -14.19 5.71 -16.10
C GLN A 165 -13.98 5.10 -17.49
N LYS A 166 -12.72 4.99 -17.94
CA LYS A 166 -12.37 4.34 -19.21
C LYS A 166 -12.65 2.84 -19.25
N LEU A 167 -12.73 2.18 -18.09
CA LEU A 167 -13.06 0.75 -18.01
C LEU A 167 -14.57 0.48 -18.09
N ARG A 168 -15.40 1.52 -17.94
CA ARG A 168 -16.86 1.43 -18.02
C ARG A 168 -17.40 1.76 -19.41
N THR A 169 -16.57 2.29 -20.29
CA THR A 169 -16.86 2.59 -21.70
C THR A 169 -16.43 1.44 -22.59
#